data_AF-A0A4Z0EGY7-F1
#
_entry.id   AF-A0A4Z0EGY7-F1
#
_cell.length_a   1.000
_cell.length_b   1.000
_cell.length_c   1.000
_cell.angle_alpha   90.00
_cell.angle_beta   90.00
_cell.angle_gamma   90.00
#
_symmetry.space_group_name_H-M   'P 1'
#
loop_
_entity.id
_entity.type
_entity.pdbx_description
1 polymer ?
#
loop_
_entity_poly.entity_id
_entity_poly.type
_entity_poly.pdbx_seq_one_letter_code
_entity_poly.pdbx_strand_id
1 'polypeptide(L)' 'MRITLEVPEHRAAFMLELLRSLPFVTLRGRAAKAVDLDETAHLLSSPANVARLRAALERDKLGQYETHSLPD' A
#
# COMPACT_ATOMS: atom_id res chain seq x y z
N MET A 1 26.93 14.81 17.36
CA MET A 1 27.44 14.20 16.13
C MET A 1 26.35 14.29 15.06
N ARG A 2 26.66 14.77 13.86
CA ARG A 2 25.68 14.93 12.76
C ARG A 2 26.08 13.98 11.63
N ILE A 3 25.13 13.16 11.18
CA ILE A 3 25.32 12.24 10.05
C ILE A 3 24.38 12.72 8.95
N THR A 4 24.92 12.91 7.74
CA THR A 4 24.15 13.25 6.53
C THR A 4 24.19 12.03 5.61
N LEU A 5 23.04 11.59 5.12
CA LEU A 5 22.89 10.44 4.22
C LEU A 5 22.47 10.95 2.84
N GLU A 6 23.32 10.75 1.84
CA GLU A 6 22.96 10.98 0.45
C GLU A 6 22.38 9.69 -0.12
N VAL A 7 21.11 9.76 -0.53
CA VAL A 7 20.37 8.60 -1.03
C VAL A 7 19.86 8.91 -2.43
N PRO A 8 20.02 8.00 -3.41
CA PRO A 8 19.38 8.14 -4.71
C PRO A 8 17.86 8.30 -4.59
N GLU A 9 17.27 9.19 -5.38
CA GLU A 9 15.85 9.57 -5.27
C GLU A 9 14.89 8.37 -5.32
N HIS A 10 15.15 7.41 -6.21
CA HIS A 10 14.36 6.18 -6.35
C HIS A 10 14.41 5.25 -5.11
N ARG A 11 15.35 5.45 -4.18
CA ARG A 11 15.48 4.69 -2.92
C ARG A 11 15.09 5.51 -1.69
N ALA A 12 14.81 6.80 -1.85
CA ALA A 12 14.52 7.70 -0.73
C ALA A 12 13.28 7.25 0.04
N ALA A 13 12.22 6.83 -0.66
CA ALA A 13 10.99 6.33 -0.04
C ALA A 13 11.25 5.10 0.84
N PHE A 14 11.96 4.11 0.30
CA PHE A 14 12.33 2.89 1.04
C PHE A 14 13.22 3.18 2.26
N MET A 15 14.20 4.06 2.13
CA MET A 15 15.07 4.44 3.25
C MET A 15 14.31 5.18 4.34
N LEU A 16 13.32 6.01 4.00
CA LEU A 16 12.46 6.67 4.97
C LEU A 16 11.57 5.67 5.72
N GLU A 17 11.05 4.64 5.04
CA GLU A 17 10.30 3.57 5.69
C GLU A 17 11.17 2.76 6.65
N LEU A 18 12.40 2.42 6.24
CA LEU A 18 13.35 1.73 7.11
C LEU A 18 13.69 2.57 8.35
N LEU A 19 13.87 3.87 8.19
CA LEU A 19 14.11 4.77 9.33
C LEU A 19 12.89 4.87 10.25
N ARG A 20 11.66 4.74 9.73
CA ARG A 20 10.43 4.71 10.53
C ARG A 20 10.26 3.43 11.35
N SER A 21 10.85 2.32 10.93
CA SER A 21 10.74 1.05 11.68
C SER A 21 11.68 1.00 12.90
N LEU A 22 12.62 1.94 13.02
CA LEU A 22 13.54 2.02 14.15
C LEU A 22 12.88 2.73 15.35
N PRO A 23 12.87 2.11 16.54
CA PRO A 23 12.09 2.62 17.69
C PRO A 23 12.65 3.92 18.30
N PHE A 24 13.89 4.28 17.97
CA PHE A 24 14.59 5.47 18.49
C PHE A 24 14.67 6.62 17.47
N VAL A 25 14.07 6.47 16.29
CA VAL A 25 14.08 7.50 15.24
C VAL A 25 12.75 8.23 15.21
N THR A 26 12.76 9.49 15.64
CA THR A 26 11.61 10.39 15.48
C THR A 26 11.82 11.26 14.25
N LEU A 27 11.14 10.95 13.14
CA LEU A 27 11.19 11.78 11.95
C LEU A 27 10.40 13.07 12.20
N ARG A 28 11.13 14.18 12.41
CA ARG A 28 10.55 15.52 12.45
C ARG A 28 10.26 16.00 11.02
N GLY A 29 9.21 15.45 10.42
CA GLY A 29 8.73 15.84 9.11
C GLY A 29 7.22 15.65 9.08
N ARG A 30 6.49 16.70 8.67
CA ARG A 30 5.05 16.63 8.39
C ARG A 30 4.86 15.42 7.47
N ALA A 31 4.07 14.43 7.91
CA ALA A 31 3.77 13.24 7.11
C ALA A 31 3.44 13.73 5.70
N ALA A 32 4.21 13.28 4.70
CA ALA A 32 3.89 13.54 3.32
C ALA A 32 2.44 13.11 3.15
N LYS A 33 1.58 14.08 2.78
CA LYS A 33 0.16 13.84 2.53
C LYS A 33 0.11 12.60 1.64
N ALA A 34 -0.60 11.56 2.09
CA ALA A 34 -0.79 10.37 1.26
C ALA A 34 -1.22 10.88 -0.11
N VAL A 35 -0.42 10.55 -1.13
CA VAL A 35 -0.80 10.86 -2.51
C VAL A 35 -2.16 10.20 -2.68
N ASP A 36 -3.17 10.94 -3.16
CA ASP A 36 -4.43 10.34 -3.57
C ASP A 36 -4.08 9.35 -4.68
N LEU A 37 -3.89 8.09 -4.29
CA LEU A 37 -3.64 6.99 -5.20
C LEU A 37 -4.98 6.72 -5.88
N ASP A 38 -4.98 6.73 -7.20
CA ASP A 38 -6.10 6.19 -7.94
C ASP A 38 -6.17 4.69 -7.63
N GLU A 39 -7.02 4.33 -6.67
CA GLU A 39 -7.23 2.95 -6.22
C GLU A 39 -7.68 2.04 -7.37
N THR A 40 -8.35 2.59 -8.39
CA THR A 40 -8.71 1.82 -9.58
C THR A 40 -7.45 1.45 -10.36
N ALA A 41 -6.56 2.41 -10.58
CA ALA A 41 -5.26 2.14 -11.21
C ALA A 41 -4.42 1.17 -10.38
N HIS A 42 -4.46 1.27 -9.04
CA HIS A 42 -3.79 0.35 -8.14
C HIS A 42 -4.31 -1.09 -8.30
N LEU A 43 -5.63 -1.29 -8.23
CA LEU A 43 -6.26 -2.60 -8.39
C LEU A 43 -6.02 -3.21 -9.78
N LEU A 44 -5.95 -2.37 -10.81
CA LEU A 44 -5.72 -2.79 -12.20
C LEU A 44 -4.24 -2.99 -12.56
N SER A 45 -3.30 -2.59 -11.69
CA SER A 45 -1.86 -2.66 -11.96
C SER A 45 -1.32 -4.09 -12.11
N SER A 46 -1.95 -5.08 -11.47
CA SER A 46 -1.53 -6.49 -11.50
C SER A 46 -2.49 -7.33 -12.35
N PRO A 47 -2.02 -8.00 -13.43
CA PRO A 47 -2.87 -8.84 -14.28
C PRO A 47 -3.57 -9.97 -13.50
N ALA A 48 -2.88 -10.55 -12.51
CA ALA A 48 -3.46 -11.59 -11.65
C ALA A 48 -4.56 -11.03 -10.74
N ASN A 49 -4.42 -9.79 -10.26
CA ASN A 49 -5.46 -9.14 -9.48
C ASN A 49 -6.68 -8.80 -10.34
N VAL A 50 -6.46 -8.30 -11.56
CA VAL A 50 -7.52 -8.02 -12.54
C VAL A 50 -8.36 -9.27 -12.82
N ALA A 51 -7.71 -10.41 -13.07
CA ALA A 51 -8.42 -11.67 -13.32
C ALA A 51 -9.28 -12.09 -12.12
N ARG A 52 -8.73 -12.00 -10.90
CA ARG A 52 -9.46 -12.33 -9.66
C ARG A 52 -10.63 -11.39 -9.41
N LEU A 53 -10.43 -10.08 -9.60
CA LEU A 53 -11.47 -9.07 -9.42
C LEU A 53 -12.62 -9.29 -10.41
N ARG A 54 -12.33 -9.53 -11.68
CA ARG A 54 -13.35 -9.84 -12.69
C ARG A 54 -14.15 -11.09 -12.34
N ALA A 55 -13.48 -12.17 -11.93
CA ALA A 55 -14.16 -13.39 -11.50
C ALA A 55 -15.03 -13.19 -10.25
N ALA A 56 -14.63 -12.33 -9.31
CA ALA A 56 -15.44 -11.97 -8.16
C ALA A 56 -16.69 -11.17 -8.56
N LEU A 57 -16.55 -10.18 -9.43
CA LEU A 57 -17.68 -9.38 -9.94
C LEU A 57 -18.70 -10.22 -10.72
N GLU A 58 -18.25 -11.19 -11.52
CA GLU A 58 -19.18 -12.09 -12.22
C GLU A 58 -19.95 -13.00 -11.25
N ARG A 59 -19.30 -13.51 -10.20
CA ARG A 59 -19.99 -14.29 -9.16
C ARG A 59 -21.01 -13.47 -8.41
N ASP A 60 -20.70 -12.22 -8.10
CA ASP A 60 -21.60 -11.28 -7.43
C ASP A 60 -22.87 -11.02 -8.27
N LYS A 61 -22.72 -10.75 -9.57
CA LYS A 61 -23.86 -10.59 -10.50
C LYS A 61 -24.75 -11.83 -10.57
N LEU A 62 -24.16 -13.02 -10.43
CA LEU A 62 -24.88 -14.30 -10.41
C LEU A 62 -25.45 -14.65 -9.04
N GLY A 63 -25.27 -13.80 -8.02
CA GLY A 63 -25.74 -14.04 -6.66
C GLY A 63 -25.00 -15.17 -5.94
N GLN A 64 -23.77 -15.50 -6.37
CA GLN A 64 -22.95 -16.56 -5.80
C GLN A 64 -22.03 -16.00 -4.71
N TYR A 65 -22.56 -15.91 -3.48
CA TYR A 65 -21.82 -15.44 -2.31
C TYR A 65 -21.69 -16.51 -1.23
N GLU A 66 -20.62 -16.39 -0.46
CA GLU A 66 -20.38 -17.16 0.76
C GLU A 66 -20.29 -16.18 1.92
N THR A 67 -21.05 -16.44 2.99
CA THR A 67 -21.05 -15.59 4.18
C THR A 67 -20.03 -16.11 5.17
N HIS A 68 -19.06 -15.27 5.52
CA HIS A 68 -18.09 -15.56 6.56
C HIS A 68 -18.27 -14.59 7.72
N SER A 69 -18.33 -15.13 8.93
CA SER A 69 -18.31 -14.35 10.17
C SER A 69 -16.87 -14.04 10.55
N LEU A 70 -16.56 -12.78 10.85
CA LEU A 70 -15.28 -12.43 11.45
C LEU A 70 -15.35 -12.74 12.96
N PRO A 71 -14.29 -13.29 13.56
CA PRO A 71 -14.21 -13.40 15.01
C PRO A 71 -14.12 -12.00 15.63
N ASP A 72 -14.76 -11.84 16.79
CA ASP A 72 -14.71 -10.60 17.59
C ASP A 72 -13.29 -10.25 18.07
#